data_AF-A0A3N5WYT9-F1
#
_entry.id   AF-A0A3N5WYT9-F1
#
_cell.length_a   1.000
_cell.length_b   1.000
_cell.length_c   1.000
_cell.angle_alpha   90.00
_cell.angle_beta   90.00
_cell.angle_gamma   90.00
#
_symmetry.space_group_name_H-M   'P 1'
#
loop_
_entity.id
_entity.type
_entity.pdbx_description
1 polymer ?
#
loop_
_entity_poly.entity_id
_entity_poly.type
_entity_poly.pdbx_seq_one_letter_code
_entity_poly.pdbx_strand_id
1 'polypeptide(L)' 'MSRTIRIIAGAVQADAVLNDSPTATKIWDGLPLEARGNTWGDEIYFSIPVDAEQERDAREVV' A
#
# COMPACT_ATOMS: atom_id res chain seq x y z
N MET A 1 16.73 -0.68 1.52
CA MET A 1 16.65 -2.16 1.58
C MET A 1 15.25 -2.52 1.11
N SER A 2 15.09 -3.35 0.08
CA SER A 2 13.75 -3.70 -0.43
C SER A 2 12.97 -4.51 0.61
N ARG A 3 11.82 -4.01 1.05
CA ARG A 3 10.90 -4.71 1.96
C ARG A 3 9.77 -5.31 1.14
N THR A 4 9.46 -6.59 1.34
CA THR A 4 8.37 -7.26 0.64
C THR A 4 7.17 -7.39 1.57
N ILE A 5 5.99 -7.04 1.08
CA ILE A 5 4.71 -7.22 1.76
C ILE A 5 3.84 -8.20 0.97
N ARG A 6 2.89 -8.82 1.66
CA ARG A 6 1.86 -9.66 1.05
C ARG A 6 0.50 -9.04 1.23
N ILE A 7 -0.21 -8.86 0.13
CA ILE A 7 -1.59 -8.38 0.07
C ILE A 7 -2.49 -9.59 -0.10
N ILE A 8 -3.48 -9.74 0.78
CA ILE A 8 -4.43 -10.86 0.77
C ILE A 8 -5.83 -10.28 0.66
N ALA A 9 -6.58 -10.68 -0.37
CA ALA A 9 -7.97 -10.27 -0.59
C ALA A 9 -8.83 -11.50 -0.89
N GLY A 10 -9.58 -11.98 0.10
CA GLY A 10 -10.34 -13.22 -0.05
C GLY A 10 -9.42 -14.40 -0.40
N ALA A 11 -9.64 -15.01 -1.57
CA ALA A 11 -8.85 -16.14 -2.05
C ALA A 11 -7.61 -15.75 -2.87
N VAL A 12 -7.42 -14.47 -3.20
CA VAL A 12 -6.27 -14.00 -3.99
C VAL A 12 -5.18 -13.43 -3.10
N GLN A 13 -3.93 -13.61 -3.54
CA GLN A 13 -2.74 -13.09 -2.87
C GLN A 13 -1.80 -12.48 -3.90
N ALA A 14 -1.15 -11.39 -3.54
CA ALA A 14 -0.11 -10.74 -4.34
C ALA A 14 1.03 -10.31 -3.43
N ASP A 15 2.27 -10.49 -3.90
CA ASP A 15 3.45 -9.94 -3.23
C ASP A 15 3.81 -8.59 -3.87
N ALA A 16 4.16 -7.62 -3.04
CA ALA A 16 4.55 -6.27 -3.47
C ALA A 16 5.83 -5.83 -2.78
N VAL A 17 6.62 -4.97 -3.43
CA VAL A 17 7.85 -4.42 -2.87
C VAL A 17 7.64 -2.96 -2.49
N LEU A 18 7.90 -2.65 -1.23
CA LEU A 18 7.95 -1.29 -0.73
C LEU A 18 9.31 -0.66 -1.06
N ASN A 19 9.26 0.58 -1.55
CA ASN A 19 10.45 1.38 -1.77
C ASN A 19 11.02 1.95 -0.45
N ASP A 20 12.06 2.76 -0.56
CA ASP A 20 12.78 3.35 0.58
C ASP A 20 12.20 4.72 1.03
N SER A 21 10.97 5.08 0.62
CA SER A 21 10.35 6.36 0.98
C SER A 21 9.88 6.41 2.45
N PRO A 22 9.68 7.61 3.03
CA PRO A 22 9.10 7.77 4.35
C PRO A 22 7.67 7.19 4.43
N THR A 23 6.84 7.39 3.41
CA THR A 23 5.49 6.79 3.31
C THR A 23 5.55 5.27 3.34
N ALA A 24 6.46 4.64 2.57
CA ALA A 24 6.65 3.19 2.61
C ALA A 24 7.09 2.69 3.98
N THR A 25 7.85 3.49 4.73
CA THR A 25 8.25 3.15 6.10
C THR A 25 7.07 3.20 7.07
N LYS A 26 6.24 4.23 6.99
CA LYS A 26 5.00 4.29 7.79
C LYS A 26 4.06 3.13 7.49
N ILE A 27 3.92 2.74 6.22
CA ILE A 27 3.13 1.56 5.84
C ILE A 27 3.71 0.31 6.49
N TRP A 28 5.02 0.09 6.38
CA TRP A 28 5.71 -1.06 6.98
C TRP A 28 5.52 -1.15 8.49
N ASP A 29 5.69 -0.03 9.20
CA ASP A 29 5.57 0.05 10.65
C ASP A 29 4.11 -0.13 11.12
N GLY A 30 3.14 0.14 10.24
CA GLY A 30 1.72 -0.06 10.49
C GLY A 30 1.23 -1.49 10.25
N LEU A 31 2.05 -2.40 9.70
CA LEU A 31 1.63 -3.77 9.45
C LEU A 31 1.44 -4.57 10.75
N PRO A 32 0.48 -5.51 10.80
CA PRO A 32 -0.49 -5.85 9.75
C PRO A 32 -1.65 -4.84 9.65
N LEU A 33 -2.18 -4.65 8.43
CA LEU A 33 -3.31 -3.77 8.14
C LEU A 33 -4.49 -4.59 7.60
N GLU A 34 -5.70 -4.30 8.09
CA GLU A 34 -6.94 -4.88 7.58
C GLU A 34 -7.89 -3.75 7.19
N ALA A 35 -8.46 -3.82 5.98
CA ALA A 35 -9.37 -2.82 5.46
C ALA A 35 -10.34 -3.43 4.45
N ARG A 36 -11.50 -2.79 4.27
CA ARG A 36 -12.45 -3.15 3.21
C ARG A 36 -12.01 -2.51 1.89
N GLY A 37 -11.63 -3.35 0.93
CA GLY A 37 -11.39 -2.96 -0.46
C GLY A 37 -12.67 -2.54 -1.17
N ASN A 38 -12.57 -1.50 -1.99
CA ASN A 38 -13.55 -1.13 -3.00
C ASN A 38 -12.88 -1.21 -4.38
N THR A 39 -13.68 -1.27 -5.44
CA THR A 39 -13.19 -1.43 -6.82
C THR A 39 -13.65 -0.30 -7.72
N TRP A 40 -12.75 0.26 -8.54
CA TRP A 40 -13.07 1.23 -9.58
C TRP A 40 -12.38 0.82 -10.87
N GLY A 41 -13.16 0.33 -11.85
CA GLY A 41 -12.59 -0.23 -13.06
C GLY A 41 -11.71 -1.43 -12.72
N ASP A 42 -10.44 -1.36 -13.12
CA ASP A 42 -9.42 -2.39 -12.87
C ASP A 42 -8.61 -2.15 -11.58
N GLU A 43 -8.99 -1.16 -10.76
CA GLU A 43 -8.26 -0.78 -9.55
C GLU A 43 -9.00 -1.19 -8.26
N ILE A 44 -8.21 -1.54 -7.22
CA ILE A 44 -8.70 -1.78 -5.85
C ILE A 44 -8.20 -0.65 -4.96
N TYR A 45 -9.12 0.07 -4.31
CA TYR A 45 -8.82 1.19 -3.40
C TYR A 45 -9.38 0.94 -1.99
N PHE A 46 -8.61 1.32 -0.98
CA PHE A 46 -8.99 1.22 0.44
C PHE A 46 -8.22 2.22 1.28
N SER A 47 -8.82 2.63 2.39
CA SER A 47 -8.16 3.49 3.39
C SER A 47 -7.45 2.63 4.42
N ILE A 48 -6.30 3.11 4.89
CA ILE A 48 -5.53 2.52 5.99
C ILE A 48 -5.26 3.61 7.05
N PRO A 49 -5.05 3.25 8.33
CA PRO A 49 -4.72 4.19 9.39
C PRO A 49 -3.26 4.69 9.31
N VAL A 50 -2.81 5.05 8.11
CA VAL A 50 -1.48 5.62 7.86
C VAL A 50 -1.67 7.00 7.26
N ASP A 51 -1.19 8.01 7.98
CA ASP A 51 -1.21 9.40 7.55
C ASP A 51 0.19 9.82 7.06
N ALA A 52 0.25 10.35 5.84
CA ALA A 52 1.48 10.85 5.24
C ALA A 52 1.16 12.03 4.31
N GLU A 53 1.96 13.08 4.41
CA GLU A 53 1.94 14.16 3.42
C GLU A 53 2.47 13.67 2.08
N GLN A 54 2.06 14.33 1.00
CA GLN A 54 2.53 14.02 -0.33
C GLN A 54 4.04 14.30 -0.46
N GLU A 55 4.80 13.25 -0.78
CA GLU A 55 6.24 13.36 -1.01
C GLU A 55 6.55 14.20 -2.26
N ARG A 56 7.71 14.86 -2.29
CA ARG A 56 8.11 15.77 -3.38
C ARG A 56 8.18 15.10 -4.75
N ASP A 57 8.45 13.80 -4.77
CA ASP A 57 8.57 12.97 -5.97
C ASP A 57 7.35 12.06 -6.19
N ALA A 58 6.27 12.25 -5.41
CA ALA A 58 5.03 11.50 -5.58
C ALA A 58 4.46 11.70 -7.00
N ARG A 59 4.10 10.58 -7.63
CA ARG A 59 3.54 10.53 -8.99
C ARG A 59 2.48 9.46 -9.06
N GLU A 60 1.44 9.73 -9.82
CA GLU A 60 0.52 8.73 -10.31
C GLU A 60 1.12 8.09 -11.57
N VAL A 61 1.08 6.77 -11.64
CA VAL A 61 1.49 6.00 -12.83
C VAL A 61 0.30 5.14 -13.23
N VAL A 62 -0.29 5.46 -14.38
CA VAL A 62 -1.40 4.74 -15.02
C VAL A 62 -0.92 3.93 -16.21
#